data_AF-A0A939J7T4-F1
#
_entry.id   AF-A0A939J7T4-F1
#
_cell.length_a   1.000
_cell.length_b   1.000
_cell.length_c   1.000
_cell.angle_alpha   90.00
_cell.angle_beta   90.00
_cell.angle_gamma   90.00
#
_symmetry.space_group_name_H-M   'P 1'
#
loop_
_entity.id
_entity.type
_entity.pdbx_description
1 polymer ?
#
loop_
_entity_poly.entity_id
_entity_poly.type
_entity_poly.pdbx_seq_one_letter_code
_entity_poly.pdbx_strand_id
1 'polypeptide(L)' 'MMDAQDRVLEAIKNTLTAHGIDLPYPTQQILWHDQTEATDGNRKTQREGWPAGRGEVPKSQADIRQAKQPDAPAPPPAA' A
#
# COMPACT_ATOMS: atom_id res chain seq x y z
N MET A 1 -32.31 6.99 30.51
CA MET A 1 -31.45 7.33 29.34
C MET A 1 -30.68 6.10 28.87
N MET A 2 -30.01 5.37 29.77
CA MET A 2 -29.31 4.11 29.43
C MET A 2 -30.27 3.00 28.94
N ASP A 3 -31.41 2.81 29.61
CA ASP A 3 -32.34 1.71 29.26
C ASP A 3 -32.93 1.80 27.83
N ALA A 4 -33.11 3.03 27.33
CA ALA A 4 -33.59 3.24 25.97
C ALA A 4 -32.50 2.93 24.93
N GLN A 5 -31.24 3.27 25.24
CA GLN A 5 -30.09 2.96 24.39
C GLN A 5 -29.82 1.46 24.32
N ASP A 6 -29.93 0.76 25.46
CA ASP A 6 -29.74 -0.69 25.54
C ASP A 6 -30.76 -1.43 24.67
N ARG A 7 -32.04 -1.04 24.76
CA ARG A 7 -33.13 -1.63 23.95
C ARG A 7 -32.92 -1.40 22.44
N VAL A 8 -32.44 -0.21 22.07
CA VAL A 8 -32.16 0.09 20.66
C VAL A 8 -30.97 -0.73 20.16
N LEU A 9 -29.91 -0.86 20.96
CA LEU A 9 -28.72 -1.65 20.60
C LEU A 9 -29.06 -3.14 20.44
N GLU A 10 -29.86 -3.69 21.35
CA GLU A 10 -30.35 -5.07 21.28
C GLU A 10 -31.19 -5.31 20.02
N ALA A 11 -32.13 -4.41 19.73
CA ALA A 11 -32.98 -4.52 18.55
C ALA A 11 -32.16 -4.46 17.24
N ILE A 12 -31.17 -3.56 17.15
CA ILE A 12 -30.28 -3.45 16.00
C ILE A 12 -29.47 -4.74 15.83
N LYS A 13 -28.83 -5.23 16.89
CA LYS A 13 -28.02 -6.45 16.86
C LYS A 13 -28.84 -7.64 16.32
N ASN A 14 -30.00 -7.89 16.93
CA ASN A 14 -30.84 -9.03 16.55
C ASN A 14 -31.33 -8.95 15.10
N THR A 15 -31.67 -7.74 14.64
CA THR A 15 -32.13 -7.50 13.27
C THR A 15 -31.00 -7.74 12.26
N LEU A 16 -29.80 -7.19 12.48
CA LEU A 16 -28.66 -7.39 11.58
C LEU A 16 -28.29 -8.86 11.46
N THR A 17 -28.21 -9.59 12.58
CA THR A 17 -27.92 -11.02 12.60
C THR A 17 -28.99 -11.85 11.87
N ALA A 18 -30.28 -11.55 12.06
CA ALA A 18 -31.37 -12.27 11.38
C ALA A 18 -31.35 -12.10 9.86
N HIS A 19 -30.84 -10.97 9.36
CA HIS A 19 -30.69 -10.70 7.92
C HIS A 19 -29.32 -11.11 7.36
N GLY A 20 -28.46 -11.76 8.15
CA GLY A 20 -27.13 -12.19 7.72
C GLY A 20 -26.16 -11.02 7.47
N ILE A 21 -26.45 -9.84 8.04
CA ILE A 21 -25.53 -8.70 7.99
C ILE A 21 -24.52 -8.90 9.12
N ASP A 22 -23.25 -9.04 8.74
CA ASP A 22 -22.18 -9.25 9.68
C ASP A 22 -21.99 -8.01 10.58
N LEU A 23 -21.76 -8.26 11.87
CA LEU A 23 -21.48 -7.19 12.82
C LEU A 23 -20.03 -6.75 12.60
N PRO A 24 -19.76 -5.43 12.56
CA PRO A 24 -18.44 -4.93 12.22
C PRO A 24 -17.43 -5.32 13.30
N TYR A 25 -16.59 -6.30 13.00
CA TYR A 25 -15.31 -6.47 13.68
C TYR A 25 -14.27 -5.56 13.00
N PRO A 26 -13.23 -5.11 13.73
CA PRO A 26 -12.12 -4.41 13.09
C PRO A 26 -11.48 -5.29 11.99
N THR A 27 -11.77 -4.98 10.73
CA THR A 27 -11.15 -5.65 9.58
C THR A 27 -9.96 -4.85 9.08
N GLN A 28 -8.83 -5.52 8.87
CA GLN A 28 -7.65 -4.92 8.25
C GLN A 28 -7.44 -5.53 6.87
N GLN A 29 -7.40 -4.69 5.83
CA GLN A 29 -6.95 -5.10 4.51
C GLN A 29 -5.44 -4.82 4.41
N ILE A 30 -4.63 -5.88 4.39
CA ILE A 30 -3.18 -5.77 4.23
C ILE A 30 -2.86 -6.04 2.77
N LEU A 31 -2.29 -5.04 2.09
CA LEU A 31 -1.81 -5.16 0.72
C LEU A 31 -0.31 -5.38 0.73
N TRP A 32 0.10 -6.60 0.36
CA TRP A 32 1.50 -6.98 0.21
C TRP A 32 1.98 -6.64 -1.20
N HIS A 33 3.16 -6.04 -1.30
CA HIS A 33 3.83 -5.76 -2.57
C HIS A 33 5.31 -6.10 -2.41
N ASP A 34 5.94 -6.66 -3.44
CA ASP A 34 7.39 -6.82 -3.46
C ASP A 34 8.06 -5.49 -3.87
N GLN A 35 8.65 -4.81 -2.90
CA GLN A 35 9.37 -3.54 -3.11
C GLN A 35 10.86 -3.74 -3.47
N THR A 36 11.27 -4.97 -3.76
CA THR A 36 12.66 -5.30 -4.14
C THR A 36 12.82 -5.56 -5.64
N GLU A 37 11.73 -5.55 -6.41
CA GLU A 37 11.78 -5.80 -7.84
C GLU A 37 12.69 -4.78 -8.55
N ALA A 38 13.50 -5.24 -9.51
CA ALA A 38 14.40 -4.38 -10.27
C ALA A 38 13.67 -3.28 -11.07
N THR A 39 12.39 -3.50 -11.38
CA THR A 39 11.54 -2.53 -12.06
C THR A 39 10.83 -1.59 -11.07
N ASP A 40 10.84 -1.92 -9.78
CA ASP A 40 10.20 -1.10 -8.76
C ASP A 40 10.99 0.20 -8.56
N GLY A 41 10.25 1.31 -8.60
CA GLY A 41 10.82 2.66 -8.71
C GLY A 41 10.86 3.20 -10.15
N ASN A 42 10.96 2.38 -11.19
CA ASN A 42 10.90 2.85 -12.57
C ASN A 42 9.44 2.93 -13.06
N ARG A 43 8.90 4.14 -13.10
CA ARG A 43 7.50 4.38 -13.53
C ARG A 43 7.27 4.17 -15.03
N LYS A 44 8.33 3.96 -15.83
CA LYS A 44 8.23 3.66 -17.27
C LYS A 44 7.98 2.18 -17.55
N THR A 45 8.16 1.32 -16.55
CA THR A 45 7.95 -0.13 -16.67
C THR A 45 6.63 -0.55 -16.06
N GLN A 46 6.17 -1.73 -16.46
CA GLN A 46 5.07 -2.42 -15.79
C GLN A 46 5.46 -2.65 -14.31
N ARG A 47 4.55 -2.41 -13.38
CA ARG A 47 4.74 -2.70 -11.94
C ARG A 47 3.55 -3.52 -11.48
N GLU A 48 3.73 -4.67 -10.84
CA GLU A 48 2.68 -5.55 -10.27
C GLU A 48 1.22 -5.20 -10.70
N GLY A 49 0.82 -5.64 -11.89
CA GLY A 49 -0.56 -5.45 -12.40
C GLY A 49 -0.91 -4.07 -12.95
N TRP A 50 -0.01 -3.10 -12.88
CA TRP A 50 -0.16 -1.75 -13.43
C TRP A 50 0.58 -1.56 -14.76
N PRO A 51 -0.15 -1.18 -15.83
CA PRO A 51 0.46 -0.89 -17.11
C PRO A 51 1.42 0.30 -17.05
N ALA A 52 2.51 0.20 -17.80
CA ALA A 52 3.38 1.34 -18.06
C ALA A 52 2.57 2.47 -18.72
N GLY A 53 2.70 3.69 -18.19
CA GLY A 53 2.02 4.87 -18.72
C GLY A 53 2.51 5.23 -20.13
N ARG A 54 1.60 5.69 -21.00
CA ARG A 54 1.94 6.25 -22.32
C ARG A 54 2.28 7.74 -22.14
N GLY A 55 3.48 8.06 -21.67
CA GLY A 55 3.90 9.45 -21.52
C GLY A 55 5.19 9.64 -20.73
N GLU A 56 5.62 10.90 -20.58
CA GLU A 56 6.69 11.23 -19.64
C GLU A 56 6.19 10.99 -18.22
N VAL A 57 6.94 10.16 -17.49
CA VAL A 57 6.66 9.85 -16.09
C VAL A 57 7.68 10.58 -15.21
N PRO A 58 7.28 11.07 -14.03
CA PRO A 58 8.20 11.68 -13.07
C PRO A 58 9.34 10.72 -12.73
N LYS A 59 10.57 11.26 -12.60
CA LYS A 59 11.75 10.48 -12.20
C LYS A 59 11.59 9.89 -10.80
N SER A 60 12.16 8.72 -10.57
CA SER A 60 12.17 8.10 -9.25
C SER A 60 13.15 8.84 -8.32
N GLN A 61 12.93 8.77 -7.01
CA GLN A 61 13.90 9.30 -6.03
C GLN A 61 15.22 8.53 -6.03
N ALA A 62 15.22 7.28 -6.51
CA ALA A 62 16.46 6.51 -6.70
C ALA A 62 17.24 7.07 -7.89
N ASP A 63 16.57 7.34 -9.02
CA ASP A 63 17.18 7.89 -10.24
C ASP A 63 17.79 9.27 -9.96
N ILE A 64 17.10 10.11 -9.18
CA ILE A 64 17.60 11.43 -8.79
C ILE A 64 18.84 11.31 -7.89
N ARG A 65 18.84 10.36 -6.94
CA ARG A 65 19.99 10.12 -6.06
C ARG A 65 21.20 9.61 -6.82
N GLN A 66 20.99 8.68 -7.76
CA GLN A 66 22.04 8.10 -8.59
C GLN A 66 22.63 9.13 -9.54
N ALA A 67 21.80 9.98 -10.16
CA ALA A 67 22.27 11.10 -10.97
C ALA A 67 23.02 12.18 -10.16
N LYS A 68 22.81 12.23 -8.84
CA LYS A 68 23.46 13.20 -7.93
C LYS A 68 24.74 12.65 -7.29
N GLN A 69 25.05 11.36 -7.46
CA GLN A 69 26.34 10.79 -7.07
C GLN A 69 27.32 10.97 -8.25
N PRO A 70 28.27 11.92 -8.18
CA PRO A 70 29.39 11.91 -9.12
C PRO A 70 30.27 10.70 -8.80
N ASP A 71 30.83 10.08 -9.85
CA ASP A 71 31.74 8.92 -9.80
C ASP A 71 32.56 8.88 -8.51
N ALA A 72 32.15 8.02 -7.57
CA ALA A 72 33.02 7.67 -6.46
C ALA A 72 34.20 6.88 -7.07
N PRO A 73 35.47 7.29 -6.84
CA PRO A 73 36.60 6.53 -7.36
C PRO A 73 36.54 5.10 -6.84
N ALA A 74 36.86 4.15 -7.72
CA ALA A 74 36.88 2.72 -7.41
C ALA A 74 37.67 2.47 -6.11
N PRO A 75 37.20 1.56 -5.22
CA PRO A 75 37.93 1.24 -4.01
C PRO A 75 39.35 0.79 -4.36
N PRO A 76 40.39 1.23 -3.62
CA PRO A 76 41.76 0.85 -3.92
C PRO A 76 41.92 -0.68 -3.87
N PRO A 77 42.75 -1.28 -4.73
CA PRO A 77 42.97 -2.71 -4.72
C PRO A 77 43.49 -3.13 -3.34
N ALA A 78 42.87 -4.17 -2.78
CA ALA A 78 43.26 -4.75 -1.49
C ALA A 78 44.74 -5.14 -1.54
N ALA A 79 45.51 -4.63 -0.58
CA ALA A 79 46.92 -4.92 -0.39
C ALA A 79 47.15 -6.32 0.18
#